data_AF-A0A2A3E7A3-F1
#
_entry.id   AF-A0A2A3E7A3-F1
#
_cell.length_a   1.000
_cell.length_b   1.000
_cell.length_c   1.000
_cell.angle_alpha   90.00
_cell.angle_beta   90.00
_cell.angle_gamma   90.00
#
_symmetry.space_group_name_H-M   'P 1'
#
loop_
_entity.id
_entity.type
_entity.pdbx_description
1 polymer ?
#
loop_
_entity_poly.entity_id
_entity_poly.type
_entity_poly.pdbx_seq_one_letter_code
_entity_poly.pdbx_strand_id
1 'polypeptide(L)'
;MNQRFSNVLNFQTYETADIPEYREPIDLETEYRDFPEEKLWSPSEDVDKWFSDYNVMARSVLTFVQEKQGISNEEAMENACSGYAEQYIADVLHNSQYLPEVALKKLLNKELPQKLIEKWDQKDIKIFEKGFLTYWTNFGLIQRKFLPHKNVGRTNNLNNDYDEFQD
;
A
#
# COMPACT_ATOMS: atom_id res chain seq x y z
N MET A 1 43.37 16.44 55.14
CA MET A 1 42.97 17.56 54.27
C MET A 1 43.44 17.24 52.86
N ASN A 2 42.65 17.10 51.80
CA ASN A 2 41.23 17.27 51.56
C ASN A 2 40.85 16.27 50.44
N GLN A 3 39.91 15.37 50.70
CA GLN A 3 39.16 14.69 49.64
C GLN A 3 38.20 15.72 49.04
N ARG A 4 38.46 16.17 47.80
CA ARG A 4 37.45 16.91 47.03
C ARG A 4 36.63 15.89 46.26
N PHE A 5 35.47 15.58 46.81
CA PHE A 5 34.37 14.92 46.11
C PHE A 5 33.94 15.80 44.94
N SER A 6 34.18 15.36 43.72
CA SER A 6 33.46 15.85 42.54
C SER A 6 32.40 14.81 42.18
N ASN A 7 31.32 14.78 42.97
CA ASN A 7 30.06 14.20 42.54
C ASN A 7 29.45 15.17 41.52
N VAL A 8 29.72 14.93 40.24
CA VAL A 8 28.93 15.55 39.17
C VAL A 8 27.60 14.82 39.18
N LEU A 9 26.60 15.46 39.77
CA LEU A 9 25.20 15.08 39.61
C LEU A 9 24.89 15.16 38.11
N ASN A 10 24.85 14.02 37.44
CA ASN A 10 24.20 13.90 36.15
C ASN A 10 22.71 14.13 36.37
N PHE A 11 22.28 15.39 36.28
CA PHE A 11 20.88 15.72 36.09
C PHE A 11 20.50 15.22 34.70
N GLN A 12 19.91 14.03 34.65
CA GLN A 12 19.32 13.52 33.42
C GLN A 12 18.06 14.35 33.17
N THR A 13 18.20 15.41 32.37
CA THR A 13 17.07 16.23 31.93
C THR A 13 16.31 15.43 30.88
N TYR A 14 15.17 14.86 31.25
CA TYR A 14 14.25 14.13 30.35
C TYR A 14 13.64 15.00 29.22
N GLU A 15 14.12 16.23 29.03
CA GLU A 15 13.63 17.19 28.04
C GLU A 15 14.36 17.07 26.69
N THR A 16 15.49 16.36 26.63
CA THR A 16 16.32 16.25 25.43
C THR A 16 16.64 14.81 25.09
N ALA A 17 16.64 14.48 23.81
CA ALA A 17 17.02 13.16 23.32
C ALA A 17 18.52 12.92 23.52
N ASP A 18 18.89 11.70 23.92
CA ASP A 18 20.28 11.26 23.99
C ASP A 18 20.81 11.05 22.56
N ILE A 19 21.80 11.84 22.15
CA ILE A 19 22.41 11.75 20.83
C ILE A 19 23.39 10.56 20.81
N PRO A 20 23.22 9.55 19.93
CA PRO A 20 24.18 8.46 19.81
C PRO A 20 25.56 8.97 19.42
N GLU A 21 26.60 8.40 20.04
CA GLU A 21 27.99 8.66 19.65
C GLU A 21 28.27 8.14 18.23
N TYR A 22 29.16 8.82 17.50
CA TYR A 22 29.58 8.41 16.17
C TYR A 22 30.14 6.98 16.18
N ARG A 23 29.69 6.17 15.22
CA ARG A 23 30.22 4.85 14.94
C ARG A 23 30.70 4.83 13.49
N GLU A 24 31.78 4.12 13.23
CA GLU A 24 32.23 3.92 11.85
C GLU A 24 31.15 3.20 11.02
N PRO A 25 31.03 3.50 9.71
CA PRO A 25 30.08 2.82 8.85
C PRO A 25 30.29 1.30 8.91
N ILE A 26 29.23 0.58 9.24
CA ILE A 26 29.15 -0.87 9.13
C ILE A 26 28.33 -1.24 7.89
N ASP A 27 28.46 -2.47 7.41
CA ASP A 27 27.66 -2.96 6.29
C ASP A 27 26.17 -2.96 6.66
N LEU A 28 25.31 -2.48 5.74
CA LEU A 28 23.87 -2.31 5.99
C LEU A 28 23.19 -3.63 6.35
N GLU A 29 23.64 -4.74 5.77
CA GLU A 29 23.12 -6.08 6.10
C GLU A 29 23.39 -6.45 7.56
N THR A 30 24.51 -5.96 8.11
CA THR A 30 24.87 -6.15 9.52
C THR A 30 24.10 -5.20 10.43
N GLU A 31 23.91 -3.94 10.01
CA GLU A 31 23.19 -2.91 10.78
C GLU A 31 21.71 -3.24 10.94
N TYR A 32 21.06 -3.67 9.85
CA TYR A 32 19.62 -3.94 9.81
C TYR A 32 19.28 -5.43 9.93
N ARG A 33 20.23 -6.27 10.35
CA ARG A 33 20.00 -7.71 10.53
C ARG A 33 18.78 -8.02 11.40
N ASP A 34 18.56 -7.24 12.44
CA ASP A 34 17.45 -7.40 13.38
C ASP A 34 16.15 -6.74 12.88
N PHE A 35 16.22 -5.97 11.77
CA PHE A 35 15.12 -5.28 11.11
C PHE A 35 15.14 -5.55 9.59
N PRO A 36 14.93 -6.80 9.16
CA PRO A 36 15.02 -7.15 7.74
C PRO A 36 13.97 -6.39 6.94
N GLU A 37 14.42 -5.61 5.96
CA GLU A 37 13.56 -4.90 5.01
C GLU A 37 13.27 -5.77 3.78
N GLU A 38 12.04 -5.69 3.27
CA GLU A 38 11.67 -6.33 1.99
C GLU A 38 11.82 -5.32 0.85
N LYS A 39 12.64 -5.65 -0.14
CA LYS A 39 12.78 -4.85 -1.36
C LYS A 39 11.52 -5.02 -2.21
N LEU A 40 10.74 -3.95 -2.37
CA LEU A 40 9.51 -3.95 -3.17
C LEU A 40 9.71 -3.46 -4.62
N TRP A 41 10.73 -2.63 -4.85
CA TRP A 41 11.04 -2.05 -6.16
C TRP A 41 12.52 -1.65 -6.27
N SER A 42 13.19 -2.09 -7.32
CA SER A 42 14.61 -1.84 -7.62
C SER A 42 14.92 -2.20 -9.09
N PRO A 43 14.26 -1.57 -10.09
CA PRO A 43 14.51 -1.85 -11.49
C PRO A 43 15.91 -1.38 -11.92
N SER A 44 16.41 -1.91 -13.04
CA SER A 44 17.52 -1.28 -13.76
C SER A 44 17.02 -0.11 -14.61
N GLU A 45 17.91 0.82 -14.98
CA GLU A 45 17.60 1.95 -15.88
C GLU A 45 16.96 1.53 -17.22
N ASP A 46 17.19 0.30 -17.68
CA ASP A 46 16.56 -0.20 -18.91
C ASP A 46 15.05 -0.37 -18.80
N VAL A 47 14.53 -0.64 -17.59
CA VAL A 47 13.10 -0.85 -17.33
C VAL A 47 12.31 0.41 -17.65
N ASP A 48 12.85 1.59 -17.33
CA ASP A 48 12.16 2.87 -17.54
C ASP A 48 11.84 3.13 -19.02
N LYS A 49 12.60 2.52 -19.94
CA LYS A 49 12.39 2.70 -21.39
C LYS A 49 11.13 2.00 -21.91
N TRP A 50 10.68 0.95 -21.23
CA TRP A 50 9.56 0.10 -21.68
C TRP A 50 8.47 -0.10 -20.63
N PHE A 51 8.67 0.39 -19.40
CA PHE A 51 7.72 0.21 -18.31
C PHE A 51 6.32 0.74 -18.64
N SER A 52 6.21 1.89 -19.33
CA SER A 52 4.92 2.44 -19.75
C SER A 52 4.16 1.48 -20.67
N ASP A 53 4.86 0.87 -21.63
CA ASP A 53 4.27 -0.07 -22.58
C ASP A 53 3.85 -1.36 -21.87
N TYR A 54 4.70 -1.88 -20.97
CA TYR A 54 4.35 -3.01 -20.12
C TYR A 54 3.12 -2.71 -19.26
N ASN A 55 3.02 -1.52 -18.67
CA ASN A 55 1.91 -1.14 -17.81
C ASN A 55 0.58 -1.14 -18.59
N VAL A 56 0.57 -0.55 -19.79
CA VAL A 56 -0.60 -0.59 -20.70
C VAL A 56 -1.01 -2.03 -21.02
N MET A 57 -0.04 -2.88 -21.38
CA MET A 57 -0.30 -4.29 -21.68
C MET A 57 -0.82 -5.05 -20.46
N ALA A 58 -0.25 -4.81 -19.28
CA ALA A 58 -0.67 -5.43 -18.03
C ALA A 58 -2.10 -5.05 -17.66
N ARG A 59 -2.49 -3.77 -17.84
CA ARG A 59 -3.86 -3.31 -17.66
C ARG A 59 -4.81 -4.02 -18.62
N SER A 60 -4.46 -4.12 -19.90
CA SER A 60 -5.28 -4.87 -20.88
C SER A 60 -5.43 -6.35 -20.52
N VAL A 61 -4.37 -7.00 -20.03
CA VAL A 61 -4.44 -8.39 -19.54
C VAL A 61 -5.37 -8.48 -18.33
N LEU A 62 -5.26 -7.58 -17.36
CA LEU A 62 -6.15 -7.56 -16.20
C LEU A 62 -7.62 -7.35 -16.58
N THR A 63 -7.91 -6.45 -17.52
CA THR A 63 -9.28 -6.26 -18.05
C THR A 63 -9.80 -7.58 -18.62
N PHE A 64 -9.03 -8.23 -19.50
CA PHE A 64 -9.42 -9.47 -20.14
C PHE A 64 -9.63 -10.64 -19.15
N VAL A 65 -8.78 -10.75 -18.12
CA VAL A 65 -8.92 -11.80 -17.09
C VAL A 65 -10.21 -11.59 -16.28
N GLN A 66 -10.54 -10.33 -15.95
CA GLN A 66 -11.78 -9.99 -15.24
C GLN A 66 -13.02 -10.22 -16.10
N GLU A 67 -12.99 -9.88 -17.38
CA GLU A 67 -14.09 -10.17 -18.30
C GLU A 67 -14.39 -11.67 -18.40
N LYS A 68 -13.35 -12.52 -18.41
CA LYS A 68 -13.52 -13.97 -18.34
C LYS A 68 -14.16 -14.46 -17.04
N GLN A 69 -14.07 -13.68 -15.97
CA GLN A 69 -14.72 -13.94 -14.69
C GLN A 69 -16.16 -13.37 -14.63
N GLY A 70 -16.66 -12.79 -15.73
CA GLY A 70 -18.01 -12.27 -15.85
C GLY A 70 -18.18 -10.81 -15.43
N ILE A 71 -17.09 -10.10 -15.14
CA ILE A 71 -17.11 -8.66 -14.86
C ILE A 71 -17.34 -7.92 -16.19
N SER A 72 -18.14 -6.85 -16.18
CA SER A 72 -18.38 -6.06 -17.39
C SER A 72 -17.09 -5.40 -17.90
N ASN A 73 -16.98 -5.16 -19.21
CA ASN A 73 -15.78 -4.56 -19.80
C ASN A 73 -15.41 -3.20 -19.16
N GLU A 74 -16.42 -2.35 -18.95
CA GLU A 74 -16.27 -1.02 -18.33
C GLU A 74 -15.75 -1.15 -16.89
N GLU A 75 -16.38 -1.99 -16.08
CA GLU A 75 -15.97 -2.22 -14.69
C GLU A 75 -14.57 -2.86 -14.61
N ALA A 76 -14.26 -3.80 -15.51
CA ALA A 76 -12.95 -4.45 -15.58
C ALA A 76 -11.83 -3.46 -15.95
N MET A 77 -12.12 -2.50 -16.83
CA MET A 77 -11.21 -1.42 -17.20
C MET A 77 -10.96 -0.46 -16.03
N GLU A 78 -12.01 -0.03 -15.34
CA GLU A 78 -11.89 0.80 -14.13
C GLU A 78 -11.03 0.10 -13.07
N ASN A 79 -11.33 -1.18 -12.77
CA ASN A 79 -10.57 -1.98 -11.82
C ASN A 79 -9.10 -2.07 -12.21
N ALA A 80 -8.79 -2.30 -13.49
CA ALA A 80 -7.43 -2.41 -13.99
C ALA A 80 -6.65 -1.07 -13.97
N CYS A 81 -7.35 0.06 -13.92
CA CYS A 81 -6.77 1.40 -13.82
C CYS A 81 -6.65 1.91 -12.37
N SER A 82 -7.24 1.21 -11.39
CA SER A 82 -7.18 1.60 -9.98
C SER A 82 -5.75 1.66 -9.43
N GLY A 83 -5.54 2.46 -8.39
CA GLY A 83 -4.23 2.54 -7.70
C GLY A 83 -3.78 1.19 -7.11
N TYR A 84 -4.72 0.33 -6.72
CA TYR A 84 -4.39 -1.03 -6.30
C TYR A 84 -3.90 -1.90 -7.46
N ALA A 85 -4.49 -1.77 -8.65
CA ALA A 85 -4.02 -2.47 -9.84
C ALA A 85 -2.61 -2.02 -10.23
N GLU A 86 -2.33 -0.73 -10.15
CA GLU A 86 -0.99 -0.20 -10.42
C GLU A 86 0.07 -0.79 -9.50
N GLN A 87 -0.21 -0.82 -8.19
CA GLN A 87 0.65 -1.48 -7.21
C GLN A 87 0.82 -2.97 -7.55
N TYR A 88 -0.28 -3.68 -7.82
CA TYR A 88 -0.23 -5.11 -8.14
C TYR A 88 0.56 -5.42 -9.41
N ILE A 89 0.43 -4.60 -10.46
CA ILE A 89 1.18 -4.73 -11.72
C ILE A 89 2.68 -4.57 -11.47
N ALA A 90 3.07 -3.58 -10.64
CA ALA A 90 4.45 -3.34 -10.25
C ALA A 90 5.02 -4.50 -9.40
N ASP A 91 4.24 -4.98 -8.42
CA ASP A 91 4.62 -6.13 -7.58
C ASP A 91 4.84 -7.39 -8.42
N VAL A 92 3.96 -7.67 -9.38
CA VAL A 92 4.11 -8.83 -10.26
C VAL A 92 5.33 -8.70 -11.17
N LEU A 93 5.66 -7.48 -11.63
CA LEU A 93 6.87 -7.24 -12.41
C LEU A 93 8.14 -7.44 -11.57
N HIS A 94 8.18 -6.86 -10.37
CA HIS A 94 9.28 -7.01 -9.43
C HIS A 94 9.53 -8.50 -9.09
N ASN A 95 8.46 -9.22 -8.72
CA ASN A 95 8.50 -10.65 -8.42
C ASN A 95 8.78 -11.54 -9.64
N SER A 96 8.85 -10.95 -10.83
CA SER A 96 9.23 -11.61 -12.08
C SER A 96 10.62 -11.18 -12.55
N GLN A 97 11.42 -10.57 -11.66
CA GLN A 97 12.78 -10.10 -11.94
C GLN A 97 12.82 -9.13 -13.12
N TYR A 98 11.78 -8.31 -13.27
CA TYR A 98 11.64 -7.34 -14.35
C TYR A 98 11.58 -7.96 -15.76
N LEU A 99 11.14 -9.22 -15.89
CA LEU A 99 10.86 -9.87 -17.17
C LEU A 99 9.38 -9.67 -17.56
N PRO A 100 9.06 -8.78 -18.52
CA PRO A 100 7.68 -8.40 -18.81
C PRO A 100 6.84 -9.58 -19.34
N GLU A 101 7.41 -10.45 -20.16
CA GLU A 101 6.73 -11.63 -20.69
C GLU A 101 6.39 -12.67 -19.62
N VAL A 102 7.22 -12.77 -18.58
CA VAL A 102 6.95 -13.64 -17.42
C VAL A 102 5.86 -13.03 -16.56
N ALA A 103 5.94 -11.72 -16.31
CA ALA A 103 4.97 -10.98 -15.52
C ALA A 103 3.57 -11.01 -16.17
N LEU A 104 3.45 -10.71 -17.46
CA LEU A 104 2.17 -10.78 -18.20
C LEU A 104 1.56 -12.18 -18.18
N LYS A 105 2.38 -13.23 -18.34
CA LYS A 105 1.91 -14.63 -18.20
C LYS A 105 1.40 -14.93 -16.80
N LYS A 106 2.02 -14.38 -15.74
CA LYS A 106 1.53 -14.53 -14.38
C LYS A 106 0.19 -13.82 -14.19
N LEU A 107 0.05 -12.59 -14.68
CA LEU A 107 -1.22 -11.85 -14.62
C LEU A 107 -2.36 -12.60 -15.32
N LEU A 108 -2.07 -13.27 -16.44
CA LEU A 108 -3.06 -14.03 -17.20
C LEU A 108 -3.55 -15.31 -16.48
N ASN A 109 -2.67 -15.97 -15.73
CA ASN A 109 -2.93 -17.32 -15.19
C ASN A 109 -3.23 -17.36 -13.69
N LYS A 110 -2.98 -16.28 -12.96
CA LYS A 110 -3.17 -16.24 -11.51
C LYS A 110 -4.60 -15.79 -11.18
N GLU A 111 -5.16 -16.39 -10.13
CA GLU A 111 -6.37 -15.84 -9.51
C GLU A 111 -6.10 -14.39 -9.07
N LEU A 112 -6.99 -13.49 -9.48
CA LEU A 112 -6.85 -12.07 -9.17
C LEU A 112 -7.11 -11.83 -7.69
N PRO A 113 -6.35 -10.95 -7.03
CA PRO A 113 -6.64 -10.60 -5.65
C PRO A 113 -8.05 -10.04 -5.53
N GLN A 114 -8.82 -10.48 -4.53
CA GLN A 114 -10.19 -10.01 -4.30
C GLN A 114 -10.27 -8.47 -4.20
N LYS A 115 -9.23 -7.83 -3.65
CA LYS A 115 -9.15 -6.37 -3.51
C LYS A 115 -9.16 -5.64 -4.86
N LEU A 116 -8.76 -6.29 -5.96
CA LEU A 116 -8.82 -5.71 -7.30
C LEU A 116 -10.26 -5.58 -7.82
N ILE A 117 -11.16 -6.46 -7.37
CA ILE A 117 -12.53 -6.56 -7.86
C ILE A 117 -13.57 -6.15 -6.81
N GLU A 118 -13.17 -5.92 -5.56
CA GLU A 118 -14.09 -5.60 -4.48
C GLU A 118 -14.44 -4.10 -4.47
N LYS A 119 -15.60 -3.77 -5.03
CA LYS A 119 -16.21 -2.45 -4.89
C LYS A 119 -17.15 -2.37 -3.69
N TRP A 120 -17.41 -1.13 -3.28
CA TRP A 120 -18.53 -0.83 -2.39
C TRP A 120 -19.82 -0.83 -3.22
N ASP A 121 -20.82 -1.60 -2.80
CA ASP A 121 -22.12 -1.53 -3.45
C ASP A 121 -22.87 -0.25 -3.02
N GLN A 122 -23.85 0.18 -3.80
CA GLN A 122 -24.61 1.41 -3.51
C GLN A 122 -25.34 1.35 -2.16
N LYS A 123 -25.66 0.15 -1.66
CA LYS A 123 -26.33 -0.02 -0.37
C LYS A 123 -25.34 0.24 0.76
N ASP A 124 -24.14 -0.32 0.67
CA ASP A 124 -23.04 -0.11 1.59
C ASP A 124 -22.62 1.36 1.63
N ILE A 125 -22.57 2.05 0.47
CA ILE A 125 -22.30 3.50 0.39
C ILE A 125 -23.35 4.29 1.16
N LYS A 126 -24.65 4.05 0.90
CA LYS A 126 -25.74 4.76 1.61
C LYS A 126 -25.74 4.47 3.11
N ILE A 127 -25.42 3.24 3.49
CA ILE A 127 -25.29 2.83 4.88
C ILE A 127 -24.10 3.57 5.53
N PHE A 128 -22.98 3.73 4.82
CA PHE A 128 -21.83 4.51 5.26
C PHE A 128 -22.17 5.98 5.44
N GLU A 129 -22.80 6.62 4.45
CA GLU A 129 -23.22 8.04 4.52
C GLU A 129 -24.11 8.30 5.75
N LYS A 130 -25.06 7.39 6.02
CA LYS A 130 -25.89 7.47 7.22
C LYS A 130 -25.06 7.34 8.51
N GLY A 131 -24.12 6.41 8.51
CA GLY A 131 -23.16 6.26 9.61
C GLY A 131 -22.34 7.53 9.83
N PHE A 132 -21.81 8.11 8.75
CA PHE A 132 -21.02 9.33 8.74
C PHE A 132 -21.79 10.53 9.28
N LEU A 133 -23.04 10.73 8.86
CA LEU A 133 -23.89 11.81 9.39
C LEU A 133 -24.18 11.66 10.90
N THR A 134 -24.13 10.43 11.43
CA THR A 134 -24.44 10.16 12.84
C THR A 134 -23.20 10.18 13.73
N TYR A 135 -22.09 9.62 13.24
CA TYR A 135 -20.89 9.35 14.03
C TYR A 135 -19.65 10.10 13.51
N TRP A 136 -19.81 10.95 12.48
CA TRP A 136 -18.76 11.73 11.84
C TRP A 136 -17.57 10.86 11.45
N THR A 137 -16.37 11.21 11.90
CA THR A 137 -15.11 10.54 11.59
C THR A 137 -14.85 9.29 12.44
N ASN A 138 -15.82 8.86 13.25
CA ASN A 138 -15.67 7.64 14.04
C ASN A 138 -15.94 6.39 13.18
N PHE A 139 -15.02 6.11 12.26
CA PHE A 139 -15.11 5.00 11.31
C PHE A 139 -15.17 3.63 11.99
N GLY A 140 -14.55 3.46 13.18
CA GLY A 140 -14.66 2.23 13.96
C GLY A 140 -16.09 1.97 14.46
N LEU A 141 -16.81 3.02 14.88
CA LEU A 141 -18.22 2.90 15.25
C LEU A 141 -19.12 2.67 14.02
N ILE A 142 -18.84 3.35 12.91
CA ILE A 142 -19.59 3.19 11.66
C ILE A 142 -19.44 1.75 11.17
N GLN A 143 -18.21 1.24 11.05
CA GLN A 143 -17.95 -0.13 10.65
C GLN A 143 -18.67 -1.12 11.57
N ARG A 144 -18.47 -1.05 12.89
CA ARG A 144 -19.06 -2.00 13.83
C ARG A 144 -20.59 -2.01 13.83
N LYS A 145 -21.23 -0.85 13.66
CA LYS A 145 -22.70 -0.73 13.76
C LYS A 145 -23.44 -0.82 12.42
N PHE A 146 -22.80 -0.41 11.33
CA PHE A 146 -23.45 -0.25 10.02
C PHE A 146 -22.86 -1.17 8.97
N LEU A 147 -21.56 -1.46 9.02
CA LEU A 147 -20.83 -2.21 7.98
C LEU A 147 -19.86 -3.24 8.59
N PRO A 148 -20.34 -4.19 9.43
CA PRO A 148 -19.45 -5.10 10.15
C PRO A 148 -18.68 -6.05 9.22
N HIS A 149 -19.14 -6.20 7.98
CA HIS A 149 -18.50 -7.00 6.92
C HIS A 149 -17.41 -6.25 6.15
N LYS A 150 -17.27 -4.91 6.33
CA LYS A 150 -16.18 -4.11 5.73
C LYS A 150 -15.09 -3.88 6.78
N ASN A 151 -13.83 -3.73 6.38
CA ASN A 151 -12.70 -3.49 7.30
C ASN A 151 -12.47 -1.99 7.57
N VAL A 152 -12.21 -1.54 8.82
CA VAL A 152 -11.95 -0.10 9.14
C VAL A 152 -10.71 0.45 8.40
N GLY A 153 -9.66 -0.36 8.23
CA GLY A 153 -8.51 0.03 7.43
C GLY A 153 -8.86 0.30 5.96
N ARG A 154 -10.00 -0.22 5.48
CA ARG A 154 -10.54 -0.02 4.13
C ARG A 154 -11.47 1.20 4.05
N THR A 155 -12.09 1.65 5.15
CA THR A 155 -12.96 2.84 5.17
C THR A 155 -12.17 4.15 5.12
N ASN A 156 -10.91 4.15 5.57
CA ASN A 156 -10.04 5.32 5.48
C ASN A 156 -9.52 5.58 4.04
N ASN A 157 -9.61 4.58 3.15
CA ASN A 157 -9.20 4.68 1.75
C ASN A 157 -10.31 5.14 0.81
N LEU A 158 -11.53 5.41 1.31
CA LEU A 158 -12.58 6.03 0.49
C LEU A 158 -12.13 7.39 -0.07
N ASN A 159 -11.17 8.07 0.58
CA ASN A 159 -10.60 9.32 0.07
C ASN A 159 -9.84 9.16 -1.26
N ASN A 160 -9.37 7.96 -1.63
CA ASN A 160 -8.74 7.77 -2.94
C ASN A 160 -9.78 7.57 -4.07
N ASP A 161 -11.01 7.18 -3.74
CA ASP A 161 -12.10 7.01 -4.71
C ASP A 161 -12.97 8.27 -4.83
N TYR A 162 -12.86 9.24 -3.89
CA TYR A 162 -13.58 10.51 -3.94
C TYR A 162 -12.94 11.57 -4.87
N ASP A 163 -11.65 11.42 -5.20
CA ASP A 163 -10.97 12.34 -6.13
C ASP A 163 -11.33 12.10 -7.61
N GLU A 164 -12.05 11.02 -7.94
CA GLU A 164 -12.53 10.71 -9.30
C GLU A 164 -13.91 11.30 -9.64
N PHE A 165 -14.57 12.00 -8.70
CA PHE A 165 -15.90 12.58 -8.91
C PHE A 165 -15.93 14.12 -8.89
N GLN A 166 -14.78 14.77 -9.05
CA GLN A 166 -14.69 16.21 -9.31
C GLN A 166 -13.97 16.49 -10.63
N ASP A 167 -14.72 16.41 -11.73
CA ASP A 167 -14.62 17.28 -12.91
C ASP A 167 -16.01 17.41 -13.56
#